data_AF-A0A8B9G671-F1
#
_entry.id   AF-A0A8B9G671-F1
#
_cell.length_a   1.000
_cell.length_b   1.000
_cell.length_c   1.000
_cell.angle_alpha   90.00
_cell.angle_beta   90.00
_cell.angle_gamma   90.00
#
_symmetry.space_group_name_H-M   'P 1'
#
loop_
_entity.id
_entity.type
_entity.pdbx_description
1 polymer ?
#
loop_
_entity_poly.entity_id
_entity_poly.type
_entity_poly.pdbx_seq_one_letter_code
_entity_poly.pdbx_strand_id
1 'polypeptide(L)'
;MGPSLAVGVLERGHAQRDRGTPPRSLRTCWVCAWPRAARPPSARPFCAGGATGARHLQTPSPALGKAERWPWMRAKVPQGSGASPGAVGGAQEQWERVCGPWLKRGPKLLPENLQKNWLREFYQVVHAHKPHFMALHCQEFGGKNYEASMSHVDKFVKELLSSDAMKDYNRARVYLDENYKSQEHFTALGSFYFLHESLKNIYQFDFKAKKYKKVTGKEIYSDTLESTPMLEKEKFPQDYFPECKWSRKGFIRTRWCITDCAFDLVNIHLFHDASNLIAWETSPSVYSGIRHKALGYVLDRIIDQRFEKVSYFVFGDFNFRLDAKAVVETLCAKATMQTVRAADTNEVVKLIFRESDNDRKVMLQLEKKLFDYFNQDVFRDNNGTALLEFDRELSVFKDRLYELDISFPPSYPYSEDSSQGKQYMNTRCPAWCDRILMSHSAKELILKSENDEKIVIYDHIGPNVCMGDHKPVFLSFRIAAGAGKPIANVHKCCVVQ
;
A
#
# COMPACT_ATOMS: atom_id res chain seq x y z
N MET A 1 1.33 -8.35 0.91
CA MET A 1 0.51 -7.20 0.45
C MET A 1 1.44 -6.01 0.53
N GLY A 2 1.46 -5.13 -0.47
CA GLY A 2 2.07 -3.81 -0.33
C GLY A 2 0.97 -2.80 -0.09
N PRO A 3 0.69 -2.40 1.16
CA PRO A 3 -0.24 -1.33 1.42
C PRO A 3 0.52 -0.03 1.63
N SER A 4 0.13 1.03 0.93
CA SER A 4 0.57 2.40 1.15
C SER A 4 -0.54 3.19 1.85
N LEU A 5 -0.22 4.03 2.83
CA LEU A 5 -1.19 4.79 3.63
C LEU A 5 -1.06 6.29 3.34
N ALA A 6 -2.13 7.07 3.32
CA ALA A 6 -2.08 8.53 3.41
C ALA A 6 -2.99 8.98 4.57
N VAL A 7 -2.44 9.77 5.50
CA VAL A 7 -3.06 10.15 6.78
C VAL A 7 -3.36 11.66 6.76
N GLY A 8 -4.61 12.12 6.70
CA GLY A 8 -4.95 13.54 6.78
C GLY A 8 -5.54 13.94 8.14
N VAL A 9 -4.96 14.92 8.84
CA VAL A 9 -5.49 15.43 10.13
C VAL A 9 -5.92 16.90 9.97
N LEU A 10 -7.22 17.22 10.00
CA LEU A 10 -7.70 18.62 10.01
C LEU A 10 -8.45 18.98 11.29
N GLU A 11 -7.93 19.91 12.09
CA GLU A 11 -8.72 20.51 13.18
C GLU A 11 -8.75 22.04 13.05
N ARG A 12 -9.91 22.65 13.34
CA ARG A 12 -10.13 24.11 13.26
C ARG A 12 -9.55 24.79 14.48
N GLY A 13 -8.85 25.90 14.26
CA GLY A 13 -8.52 26.84 15.32
C GLY A 13 -9.80 27.48 15.86
N HIS A 14 -10.07 27.28 17.14
CA HIS A 14 -10.91 28.20 17.90
C HIS A 14 -10.04 29.40 18.28
N ALA A 15 -10.39 30.58 17.76
CA ALA A 15 -9.82 31.83 18.23
C ALA A 15 -10.34 32.09 19.65
N GLN A 16 -9.45 32.01 20.63
CA GLN A 16 -9.67 32.59 21.95
C GLN A 16 -8.61 33.66 22.14
N ARG A 17 -9.06 34.91 22.26
CA ARG A 17 -8.24 36.06 22.66
C ARG A 17 -7.86 35.84 24.13
N ASP A 18 -6.58 35.94 24.46
CA ASP A 18 -6.16 36.75 25.61
C ASP A 18 -4.65 37.06 25.62
N ARG A 19 -4.34 38.13 26.35
CA ARG A 19 -3.16 39.02 26.27
C ARG A 19 -1.97 38.50 27.10
N GLY A 20 -0.75 38.89 26.73
CA GLY A 20 0.37 39.08 27.68
C GLY A 20 1.72 38.46 27.29
N THR A 21 2.74 39.33 27.24
CA THR A 21 4.15 39.16 26.84
C THR A 21 5.06 38.41 27.87
N PRO A 22 6.36 38.11 27.57
CA PRO A 22 7.09 36.87 27.95
C PRO A 22 8.32 37.14 28.86
N PRO A 23 9.47 36.40 28.81
CA PRO A 23 9.76 34.95 28.82
C PRO A 23 10.66 34.54 30.03
N ARG A 24 10.93 33.24 30.26
CA ARG A 24 12.18 32.77 30.94
C ARG A 24 12.44 31.26 30.80
N SER A 25 13.50 30.96 30.04
CA SER A 25 14.63 30.03 30.31
C SER A 25 14.46 28.63 30.97
N LEU A 26 15.34 27.72 30.50
CA LEU A 26 15.90 26.48 31.12
C LEU A 26 15.16 25.18 30.78
N ARG A 27 15.76 24.29 29.98
CA ARG A 27 16.76 23.23 30.30
C ARG A 27 16.15 21.98 30.99
N THR A 28 16.53 20.83 30.43
CA THR A 28 16.79 19.51 31.07
C THR A 28 15.63 18.61 31.56
N CYS A 29 15.49 17.46 30.88
CA CYS A 29 15.73 16.09 31.37
C CYS A 29 14.94 15.47 32.57
N TRP A 30 14.34 14.29 32.28
CA TRP A 30 13.96 13.11 33.11
C TRP A 30 12.89 13.23 34.23
N VAL A 31 11.95 12.26 34.26
CA VAL A 31 11.81 11.14 35.24
C VAL A 31 10.42 10.46 35.15
N CYS A 32 10.43 9.12 35.20
CA CYS A 32 9.27 8.21 35.33
C CYS A 32 8.51 8.35 36.67
N ALA A 33 7.21 8.03 36.69
CA ALA A 33 6.56 7.50 37.89
C ALA A 33 5.31 6.65 37.56
N TRP A 34 5.26 5.48 38.19
CA TRP A 34 4.15 4.53 38.34
C TRP A 34 3.01 5.14 39.20
N PRO A 35 1.81 4.52 39.28
CA PRO A 35 1.49 3.85 40.54
C PRO A 35 0.66 2.54 40.47
N ARG A 36 0.77 1.81 41.59
CA ARG A 36 0.34 0.44 41.91
C ARG A 36 -1.18 0.26 42.08
N ALA A 37 -1.52 -1.04 42.09
CA ALA A 37 -2.81 -1.68 42.34
C ALA A 37 -3.40 -1.49 43.75
N ALA A 38 -4.71 -1.73 43.85
CA ALA A 38 -5.39 -2.22 45.05
C ALA A 38 -6.48 -3.26 44.66
N ARG A 39 -6.63 -4.31 45.49
CA ARG A 39 -7.55 -5.46 45.38
C ARG A 39 -8.47 -5.52 46.64
N PRO A 40 -9.49 -6.42 46.70
CA PRO A 40 -10.84 -6.16 47.25
C PRO A 40 -11.13 -6.89 48.58
N PRO A 41 -12.41 -6.90 49.01
CA PRO A 41 -13.09 -8.13 49.49
C PRO A 41 -14.58 -8.19 49.01
N SER A 42 -15.47 -9.19 49.20
CA SER A 42 -15.47 -10.66 49.32
C SER A 42 -16.96 -11.13 49.33
N ALA A 43 -17.25 -12.29 48.72
CA ALA A 43 -18.31 -13.31 49.01
C ALA A 43 -19.84 -12.98 49.15
N ARG A 44 -20.64 -13.46 48.14
CA ARG A 44 -21.83 -14.39 48.07
C ARG A 44 -22.81 -14.60 49.28
N PRO A 45 -23.95 -15.33 49.13
CA PRO A 45 -25.02 -15.41 48.07
C PRO A 45 -26.47 -15.47 48.67
N PHE A 46 -27.57 -15.43 47.90
CA PHE A 46 -28.86 -16.06 48.29
C PHE A 46 -29.84 -16.36 47.13
N CYS A 47 -30.73 -17.32 47.42
CA CYS A 47 -31.52 -18.24 46.59
C CYS A 47 -32.82 -17.76 45.88
N ALA A 48 -33.14 -18.50 44.81
CA ALA A 48 -34.39 -19.25 44.48
C ALA A 48 -35.77 -18.61 44.19
N GLY A 49 -36.45 -19.26 43.22
CA GLY A 49 -37.92 -19.38 43.08
C GLY A 49 -38.53 -18.37 42.09
N GLY A 50 -39.44 -18.70 41.18
CA GLY A 50 -40.26 -19.90 40.96
C GLY A 50 -41.32 -19.52 39.90
N ALA A 51 -41.74 -20.51 39.11
CA ALA A 51 -42.58 -20.39 37.92
C ALA A 51 -44.09 -20.21 38.21
N THR A 52 -44.84 -19.81 37.17
CA THR A 52 -46.20 -20.24 36.71
C THR A 52 -46.82 -19.06 35.93
N GLY A 53 -47.21 -19.14 34.65
CA GLY A 53 -48.24 -19.96 34.00
C GLY A 53 -49.51 -19.09 33.85
N ALA A 54 -50.34 -19.04 32.80
CA ALA A 54 -50.51 -19.65 31.47
C ALA A 54 -51.65 -18.80 30.79
N ARG A 55 -51.79 -18.61 29.47
CA ARG A 55 -52.58 -19.42 28.49
C ARG A 55 -52.73 -18.52 27.24
N HIS A 56 -52.27 -18.95 26.06
CA HIS A 56 -52.98 -19.66 24.98
C HIS A 56 -54.05 -18.87 24.21
N LEU A 57 -53.78 -18.63 22.92
CA LEU A 57 -54.65 -19.00 21.79
C LEU A 57 -53.82 -19.19 20.51
N GLN A 58 -54.26 -20.17 19.73
CA GLN A 58 -53.54 -20.93 18.69
C GLN A 58 -53.83 -20.44 17.26
N THR A 59 -52.77 -20.31 16.44
CA THR A 59 -52.54 -20.89 15.07
C THR A 59 -53.42 -20.43 13.87
N PRO A 60 -53.01 -20.62 12.58
CA PRO A 60 -51.90 -21.46 12.08
C PRO A 60 -50.96 -20.83 11.01
N SER A 61 -49.82 -21.52 10.85
CA SER A 61 -48.86 -21.45 9.72
C SER A 61 -49.39 -22.27 8.52
N PRO A 62 -48.86 -22.12 7.29
CA PRO A 62 -47.63 -22.83 6.86
C PRO A 62 -46.80 -21.98 5.85
N ALA A 63 -45.60 -22.28 5.35
CA ALA A 63 -44.60 -23.33 5.48
C ALA A 63 -43.25 -22.74 5.02
N LEU A 64 -42.16 -23.24 5.59
CA LEU A 64 -40.78 -23.01 5.15
C LEU A 64 -40.47 -23.82 3.88
N GLY A 65 -40.11 -23.13 2.80
CA GLY A 65 -39.57 -23.71 1.58
C GLY A 65 -38.07 -23.99 1.72
N LYS A 66 -37.70 -25.26 1.57
CA LYS A 66 -36.33 -25.78 1.51
C LYS A 66 -35.63 -25.25 0.24
N ALA A 67 -34.39 -24.79 0.38
CA ALA A 67 -33.51 -24.50 -0.74
C ALA A 67 -33.12 -25.79 -1.47
N GLU A 68 -33.44 -25.84 -2.76
CA GLU A 68 -33.19 -26.93 -3.68
C GLU A 68 -31.68 -27.06 -4.00
N ARG A 69 -31.18 -28.28 -3.91
CA ARG A 69 -29.98 -28.74 -4.63
C ARG A 69 -30.41 -29.12 -6.05
N TRP A 70 -29.69 -28.68 -7.08
CA TRP A 70 -29.73 -29.32 -8.39
C TRP A 70 -28.33 -29.80 -8.84
N PRO A 71 -28.25 -30.93 -9.59
CA PRO A 71 -27.02 -31.68 -9.92
C PRO A 71 -26.52 -31.35 -11.34
N TRP A 72 -25.72 -32.25 -11.95
CA TRP A 72 -25.01 -32.20 -13.26
C TRP A 72 -23.60 -31.57 -13.16
N MET A 73 -22.47 -32.20 -13.50
CA MET A 73 -22.19 -33.26 -14.48
C MET A 73 -21.20 -34.31 -13.94
N ARG A 74 -21.50 -35.59 -14.18
CA ARG A 74 -20.49 -36.63 -14.40
C ARG A 74 -20.10 -36.57 -15.88
N ALA A 75 -18.84 -36.29 -16.18
CA ALA A 75 -18.27 -36.55 -17.50
C ALA A 75 -17.41 -37.81 -17.44
N LYS A 76 -17.68 -38.73 -18.37
CA LYS A 76 -17.02 -40.02 -18.57
C LYS A 76 -15.55 -39.83 -18.96
N VAL A 77 -14.67 -40.63 -18.37
CA VAL A 77 -13.31 -40.91 -18.84
C VAL A 77 -13.41 -41.94 -19.98
N PRO A 78 -12.83 -41.71 -21.17
CA PRO A 78 -12.64 -42.77 -22.15
C PRO A 78 -11.41 -43.60 -21.80
N GLN A 79 -11.57 -44.92 -21.71
CA GLN A 79 -10.47 -45.87 -21.76
C GLN A 79 -9.95 -46.00 -23.19
N GLY A 80 -8.62 -45.97 -23.35
CA GLY A 80 -7.94 -46.26 -24.62
C GLY A 80 -6.42 -46.40 -24.47
N SER A 81 -5.97 -47.66 -24.38
CA SER A 81 -4.71 -48.26 -24.87
C SER A 81 -3.33 -47.67 -24.51
N GLY A 82 -2.63 -48.38 -23.62
CA GLY A 82 -1.33 -49.06 -23.88
C GLY A 82 -0.06 -48.22 -24.12
N ALA A 83 0.80 -48.11 -23.10
CA ALA A 83 2.26 -48.03 -23.24
C ALA A 83 2.98 -48.45 -21.93
N SER A 84 4.11 -49.16 -22.06
CA SER A 84 4.88 -49.91 -21.05
C SER A 84 5.56 -49.05 -19.95
N PRO A 85 5.90 -49.64 -18.77
CA PRO A 85 6.50 -48.91 -17.65
C PRO A 85 8.03 -48.87 -17.78
N GLY A 86 8.60 -47.69 -18.03
CA GLY A 86 10.05 -47.57 -18.15
C GLY A 86 10.57 -46.15 -18.38
N ALA A 87 10.05 -45.15 -17.65
CA ALA A 87 10.65 -43.80 -17.61
C ALA A 87 10.00 -42.93 -16.50
N VAL A 88 10.13 -43.31 -15.22
CA VAL A 88 9.62 -42.47 -14.11
C VAL A 88 10.68 -42.16 -13.04
N GLY A 89 11.92 -42.65 -13.18
CA GLY A 89 12.99 -42.41 -12.19
C GLY A 89 13.68 -41.04 -12.29
N GLY A 90 13.95 -40.53 -13.49
CA GLY A 90 14.80 -39.33 -13.65
C GLY A 90 14.12 -37.98 -13.38
N ALA A 91 12.81 -37.88 -13.63
CA ALA A 91 12.07 -36.63 -13.44
C ALA A 91 11.85 -36.29 -11.95
N GLN A 92 11.75 -37.30 -11.10
CA GLN A 92 11.53 -37.13 -9.67
C GLN A 92 12.80 -36.71 -8.92
N GLU A 93 13.97 -37.27 -9.29
CA GLU A 93 15.26 -36.84 -8.75
C GLU A 93 15.65 -35.42 -9.19
N GLN A 94 15.33 -35.03 -10.43
CA GLN A 94 15.59 -33.68 -10.93
C GLN A 94 14.64 -32.64 -10.30
N TRP A 95 13.39 -33.03 -10.02
CA TRP A 95 12.44 -32.23 -9.23
C TRP A 95 12.93 -32.05 -7.79
N GLU A 96 13.38 -33.11 -7.12
CA GLU A 96 13.87 -33.03 -5.74
C GLU A 96 15.18 -32.23 -5.61
N ARG A 97 16.03 -32.21 -6.64
CA ARG A 97 17.28 -31.43 -6.62
C ARG A 97 17.09 -29.94 -6.90
N VAL A 98 16.07 -29.57 -7.69
CA VAL A 98 15.72 -28.18 -8.03
C VAL A 98 14.75 -27.56 -7.01
N CYS A 99 13.79 -28.36 -6.49
CA CYS A 99 12.75 -27.91 -5.58
C CYS A 99 12.97 -28.33 -4.12
N GLY A 100 13.88 -29.27 -3.83
CA GLY A 100 14.18 -29.74 -2.47
C GLY A 100 14.61 -28.66 -1.47
N PRO A 101 15.40 -27.63 -1.87
CA PRO A 101 15.71 -26.51 -0.97
C PRO A 101 14.49 -25.65 -0.59
N TRP A 102 13.41 -25.69 -1.37
CA TRP A 102 12.15 -24.98 -1.10
C TRP A 102 11.21 -25.76 -0.18
N LEU A 103 11.29 -27.10 -0.20
CA LEU A 103 10.51 -28.00 0.65
C LEU A 103 11.08 -28.19 2.06
N LYS A 104 12.37 -27.87 2.28
CA LYS A 104 13.02 -27.95 3.61
C LYS A 104 12.89 -26.69 4.48
N ARG A 105 12.16 -25.67 4.02
CA ARG A 105 11.77 -24.55 4.89
C ARG A 105 10.65 -25.06 5.79
N GLY A 106 10.89 -25.05 7.10
CA GLY A 106 9.95 -25.45 8.15
C GLY A 106 8.59 -24.73 8.04
N PRO A 107 7.62 -25.05 8.92
CA PRO A 107 6.24 -24.63 8.75
C PRO A 107 6.18 -23.13 8.48
N LYS A 108 5.69 -22.76 7.27
CA LYS A 108 5.33 -21.38 6.94
C LYS A 108 4.43 -20.89 8.07
N LEU A 109 4.97 -20.08 8.98
CA LEU A 109 4.21 -19.43 10.04
C LEU A 109 3.33 -18.35 9.40
N LEU A 110 2.20 -18.86 8.90
CA LEU A 110 0.88 -18.31 8.63
C LEU A 110 0.74 -16.78 8.47
N PRO A 111 0.06 -16.32 7.40
CA PRO A 111 -0.38 -14.93 7.17
C PRO A 111 -1.02 -14.22 8.37
N GLU A 112 -1.55 -14.96 9.34
CA GLU A 112 -2.19 -14.41 10.53
C GLU A 112 -1.26 -13.60 11.44
N ASN A 113 0.01 -14.01 11.61
CA ASN A 113 0.95 -13.24 12.45
C ASN A 113 1.37 -11.95 11.74
N LEU A 114 1.51 -12.00 10.41
CA LEU A 114 1.80 -10.83 9.60
C LEU A 114 0.65 -9.82 9.65
N GLN A 115 -0.59 -10.28 9.45
CA GLN A 115 -1.79 -9.44 9.53
C GLN A 115 -1.94 -8.80 10.92
N LYS A 116 -1.75 -9.57 12.00
CA LYS A 116 -1.83 -9.03 13.37
C LYS A 116 -0.79 -7.95 13.63
N ASN A 117 0.46 -8.20 13.25
CA ASN A 117 1.52 -7.20 13.37
C ASN A 117 1.20 -5.97 12.51
N TRP A 118 0.74 -6.19 11.28
CA TRP A 118 0.39 -5.12 10.36
C TRP A 118 -0.68 -4.20 10.95
N LEU A 119 -1.80 -4.78 11.41
CA LEU A 119 -2.90 -4.04 12.03
C LEU A 119 -2.46 -3.31 13.31
N ARG A 120 -1.61 -3.93 14.13
CA ARG A 120 -1.08 -3.30 15.34
C ARG A 120 -0.28 -2.04 15.02
N GLU A 121 0.70 -2.11 14.13
CA GLU A 121 1.52 -0.94 13.77
C GLU A 121 0.67 0.13 13.07
N PHE A 122 -0.27 -0.29 12.21
CA PHE A 122 -1.23 0.61 11.58
C PHE A 122 -2.05 1.38 12.61
N TYR A 123 -2.65 0.70 13.60
CA TYR A 123 -3.45 1.37 14.64
C TYR A 123 -2.62 2.26 15.55
N GLN A 124 -1.34 1.93 15.78
CA GLN A 124 -0.44 2.83 16.50
C GLN A 124 -0.25 4.16 15.76
N VAL A 125 -0.10 4.12 14.43
CA VAL A 125 -0.04 5.34 13.60
C VAL A 125 -1.37 6.09 13.64
N VAL A 126 -2.52 5.40 13.51
CA VAL A 126 -3.84 6.05 13.66
C VAL A 126 -3.97 6.73 15.02
N HIS A 127 -3.55 6.07 16.10
CA HIS A 127 -3.63 6.61 17.46
C HIS A 127 -2.69 7.81 17.67
N ALA A 128 -1.47 7.74 17.14
CA ALA A 128 -0.47 8.80 17.28
C ALA A 128 -0.86 10.06 16.50
N HIS A 129 -1.35 9.89 15.26
CA HIS A 129 -1.63 11.01 14.37
C HIS A 129 -3.08 11.51 14.48
N LYS A 130 -4.03 10.67 14.93
CA LYS A 130 -5.46 10.99 15.05
C LYS A 130 -6.06 11.61 13.78
N PRO A 131 -5.96 10.96 12.60
CA PRO A 131 -6.47 11.51 11.36
C PRO A 131 -7.98 11.73 11.42
N HIS A 132 -8.40 12.88 10.91
CA HIS A 132 -9.81 13.15 10.70
C HIS A 132 -10.32 12.49 9.42
N PHE A 133 -9.46 12.43 8.41
CA PHE A 133 -9.70 11.74 7.16
C PHE A 133 -8.50 10.86 6.85
N MET A 134 -8.71 9.59 6.58
CA MET A 134 -7.65 8.64 6.30
C MET A 134 -7.93 7.90 5.00
N ALA A 135 -6.92 7.81 4.15
CA ALA A 135 -6.96 7.07 2.89
C ALA A 135 -5.89 5.97 2.91
N LEU A 136 -6.30 4.72 3.02
CA LEU A 136 -5.43 3.55 2.95
C LEU A 136 -5.57 2.91 1.57
N HIS A 137 -4.47 2.83 0.81
CA HIS A 137 -4.44 2.28 -0.54
C HIS A 137 -3.58 1.02 -0.59
N CYS A 138 -4.18 -0.08 -1.00
CA CYS A 138 -3.52 -1.38 -1.08
C CYS A 138 -3.33 -1.78 -2.54
N GLN A 139 -2.16 -2.35 -2.83
CA GLN A 139 -1.85 -2.98 -4.12
C GLN A 139 -1.70 -4.49 -3.92
N GLU A 140 -2.00 -5.26 -4.98
CA GLU A 140 -2.03 -6.73 -4.92
C GLU A 140 -2.97 -7.26 -3.82
N PHE A 141 -4.12 -6.60 -3.69
CA PHE A 141 -5.14 -6.95 -2.72
C PHE A 141 -5.70 -8.34 -3.03
N GLY A 142 -5.67 -9.27 -2.05
CA GLY A 142 -5.93 -10.71 -2.29
C GLY A 142 -4.72 -11.54 -2.70
N GLY A 143 -3.54 -10.93 -2.85
CA GLY A 143 -2.27 -11.63 -3.05
C GLY A 143 -2.15 -12.34 -4.41
N LYS A 144 -1.17 -13.25 -4.54
CA LYS A 144 -0.92 -13.98 -5.81
C LYS A 144 -1.94 -15.08 -6.09
N ASN A 145 -2.59 -15.61 -5.04
CA ASN A 145 -3.52 -16.74 -5.10
C ASN A 145 -4.92 -16.29 -4.64
N TYR A 146 -5.61 -15.52 -5.49
CA TYR A 146 -6.87 -14.85 -5.15
C TYR A 146 -7.95 -15.79 -4.64
N GLU A 147 -8.22 -16.89 -5.35
CA GLU A 147 -9.29 -17.83 -5.00
C GLU A 147 -9.16 -18.38 -3.58
N ALA A 148 -7.92 -18.65 -3.15
CA ALA A 148 -7.62 -19.16 -1.82
C ALA A 148 -7.54 -18.06 -0.75
N SER A 149 -7.42 -16.79 -1.15
CA SER A 149 -7.09 -15.68 -0.25
C SER A 149 -8.26 -14.73 0.04
N MET A 150 -9.39 -14.83 -0.69
CA MET A 150 -10.55 -13.96 -0.48
C MET A 150 -11.12 -14.05 0.95
N SER A 151 -11.12 -15.23 1.57
CA SER A 151 -11.57 -15.37 2.96
C SER A 151 -10.68 -14.61 3.96
N HIS A 152 -9.38 -14.50 3.67
CA HIS A 152 -8.45 -13.69 4.47
C HIS A 152 -8.66 -12.19 4.24
N VAL A 153 -9.03 -11.79 3.02
CA VAL A 153 -9.41 -10.42 2.68
C VAL A 153 -10.65 -10.00 3.47
N ASP A 154 -11.71 -10.79 3.47
CA ASP A 154 -12.94 -10.49 4.22
C ASP A 154 -12.66 -10.33 5.72
N LYS A 155 -11.85 -11.25 6.28
CA LYS A 155 -11.42 -11.18 7.68
C LYS A 155 -10.65 -9.90 7.96
N PHE A 156 -9.68 -9.54 7.11
CA PHE A 156 -8.91 -8.31 7.23
C PHE A 156 -9.79 -7.06 7.17
N VAL A 157 -10.68 -6.96 6.18
CA VAL A 157 -11.60 -5.82 6.01
C VAL A 157 -12.51 -5.68 7.23
N LYS A 158 -13.04 -6.80 7.73
CA LYS A 158 -13.88 -6.83 8.92
C LYS A 158 -13.12 -6.36 10.15
N GLU A 159 -11.95 -6.94 10.43
CA GLU A 159 -11.10 -6.54 11.56
C GLU A 159 -10.71 -5.07 11.49
N LEU A 160 -10.35 -4.58 10.29
CA LEU A 160 -10.00 -3.19 10.04
C LEU A 160 -11.17 -2.24 10.37
N LEU A 161 -12.39 -2.57 9.95
CA LEU A 161 -13.58 -1.73 10.12
C LEU A 161 -14.20 -1.79 11.53
N SER A 162 -13.99 -2.89 12.26
CA SER A 162 -14.61 -3.16 13.56
C SER A 162 -13.68 -3.01 14.76
N SER A 163 -12.40 -2.69 14.56
CA SER A 163 -11.46 -2.46 15.65
C SER A 163 -11.84 -1.27 16.52
N ASP A 164 -11.59 -1.37 17.83
CA ASP A 164 -11.80 -0.29 18.80
C ASP A 164 -11.00 0.97 18.44
N ALA A 165 -9.82 0.81 17.84
CA ALA A 165 -9.00 1.93 17.36
C ALA A 165 -9.68 2.73 16.23
N MET A 166 -10.68 2.13 15.57
CA MET A 166 -11.40 2.69 14.44
C MET A 166 -12.85 3.10 14.79
N LYS A 167 -13.25 3.00 16.06
CA LYS A 167 -14.64 3.21 16.50
C LYS A 167 -15.20 4.59 16.15
N ASP A 168 -14.37 5.63 16.23
CA ASP A 168 -14.77 7.03 16.00
C ASP A 168 -14.85 7.36 14.49
N TYR A 169 -14.41 6.45 13.62
CA TYR A 169 -14.59 6.52 12.17
C TYR A 169 -15.93 5.91 11.77
N ASN A 170 -17.01 6.63 12.07
CA ASN A 170 -18.38 6.17 11.83
C ASN A 170 -18.82 6.19 10.36
N ARG A 171 -17.97 6.73 9.47
CA ARG A 171 -18.17 6.76 8.02
C ARG A 171 -16.99 6.12 7.31
N ALA A 172 -17.28 5.33 6.29
CA ALA A 172 -16.25 4.69 5.47
C ALA A 172 -16.70 4.51 4.01
N ARG A 173 -15.74 4.57 3.08
CA ARG A 173 -15.91 4.10 1.70
C ARG A 173 -14.78 3.14 1.38
N VAL A 174 -15.13 1.91 1.05
CA VAL A 174 -14.16 0.85 0.74
C VAL A 174 -14.41 0.36 -0.67
N TYR A 175 -13.37 0.36 -1.51
CA TYR A 175 -13.41 -0.10 -2.89
C TYR A 175 -12.37 -1.20 -3.07
N LEU A 176 -12.81 -2.41 -3.33
CA LEU A 176 -11.96 -3.59 -3.47
C LEU A 176 -12.19 -4.15 -4.87
N ASP A 177 -11.15 -4.15 -5.70
CA ASP A 177 -11.25 -4.76 -7.01
C ASP A 177 -11.03 -6.27 -6.87
N GLU A 178 -12.11 -7.01 -6.67
CA GLU A 178 -12.10 -8.47 -6.45
C GLU A 178 -12.55 -9.26 -7.69
N ASN A 179 -12.88 -8.57 -8.79
CA ASN A 179 -13.39 -9.20 -10.01
C ASN A 179 -12.29 -9.85 -10.86
N TYR A 180 -11.60 -10.86 -10.31
CA TYR A 180 -10.52 -11.60 -10.97
C TYR A 180 -10.97 -12.33 -12.25
N LYS A 181 -12.29 -12.53 -12.42
CA LYS A 181 -12.88 -13.11 -13.64
C LYS A 181 -12.81 -12.16 -14.84
N SER A 182 -12.82 -10.83 -14.60
CA SER A 182 -12.66 -9.83 -15.65
C SER A 182 -11.19 -9.51 -15.88
N GLN A 183 -10.48 -10.38 -16.59
CA GLN A 183 -9.04 -10.22 -16.80
C GLN A 183 -8.66 -8.90 -17.52
N GLU A 184 -9.57 -8.32 -18.31
CA GLU A 184 -9.36 -7.05 -19.01
C GLU A 184 -9.42 -5.82 -18.08
N HIS A 185 -10.13 -5.90 -16.95
CA HIS A 185 -10.37 -4.75 -16.07
C HIS A 185 -9.82 -4.94 -14.65
N PHE A 186 -9.41 -6.16 -14.29
CA PHE A 186 -8.92 -6.47 -12.96
C PHE A 186 -7.53 -5.86 -12.67
N THR A 187 -7.44 -5.13 -11.56
CA THR A 187 -6.27 -4.40 -11.07
C THR A 187 -5.78 -4.86 -9.69
N ALA A 188 -6.59 -5.66 -8.96
CA ALA A 188 -6.30 -6.05 -7.58
C ALA A 188 -5.96 -4.86 -6.66
N LEU A 189 -6.55 -3.69 -6.91
CA LEU A 189 -6.39 -2.50 -6.08
C LEU A 189 -7.47 -2.43 -4.99
N GLY A 190 -7.08 -2.01 -3.80
CA GLY A 190 -7.98 -1.74 -2.68
C GLY A 190 -7.83 -0.30 -2.21
N SER A 191 -8.93 0.42 -1.99
CA SER A 191 -8.92 1.78 -1.46
C SER A 191 -9.91 1.92 -0.31
N PHE A 192 -9.43 2.29 0.86
CA PHE A 192 -10.21 2.46 2.07
C PHE A 192 -10.14 3.90 2.51
N TYR A 193 -11.30 4.53 2.67
CA TYR A 193 -11.43 5.90 3.14
C TYR A 193 -12.19 5.88 4.45
N PHE A 194 -11.55 6.29 5.54
CA PHE A 194 -12.14 6.36 6.87
C PHE A 194 -12.32 7.82 7.28
N LEU A 195 -13.50 8.15 7.79
CA LEU A 195 -13.87 9.53 8.11
C LEU A 195 -14.34 9.61 9.55
N HIS A 196 -13.56 10.34 10.36
CA HIS A 196 -13.82 10.54 11.77
C HIS A 196 -15.13 11.30 12.00
N GLU A 197 -15.86 11.01 13.07
CA GLU A 197 -17.19 11.55 13.34
C GLU A 197 -17.24 13.08 13.48
N SER A 198 -16.12 13.68 13.89
CA SER A 198 -15.94 15.13 14.03
C SER A 198 -16.01 15.87 12.69
N LEU A 199 -15.62 15.22 11.58
CA LEU A 199 -15.71 15.84 10.26
C LEU A 199 -17.16 16.11 9.87
N LYS A 200 -17.43 17.34 9.44
CA LYS A 200 -18.71 17.79 8.86
C LYS A 200 -18.49 18.16 7.41
N ASN A 201 -19.57 18.18 6.62
CA ASN A 201 -19.56 18.58 5.20
C ASN A 201 -18.52 17.81 4.38
N ILE A 202 -18.75 16.51 4.27
CA ILE A 202 -17.89 15.60 3.51
C ILE A 202 -18.67 15.08 2.31
N TYR A 203 -18.07 15.25 1.14
CA TYR A 203 -18.66 14.83 -0.10
C TYR A 203 -17.66 14.03 -0.93
N GLN A 204 -18.18 13.08 -1.69
CA GLN A 204 -17.45 12.36 -2.71
C GLN A 204 -18.07 12.70 -4.07
N PHE A 205 -17.24 12.90 -5.07
CA PHE A 205 -17.68 13.23 -6.42
C PHE A 205 -18.23 11.99 -7.12
N ASP A 206 -19.38 12.16 -7.76
CA ASP A 206 -19.92 11.23 -8.75
C ASP A 206 -19.42 11.67 -10.12
N PHE A 207 -18.53 10.89 -10.74
CA PHE A 207 -17.91 11.19 -12.04
C PHE A 207 -18.91 11.14 -13.19
N LYS A 208 -19.96 10.32 -13.08
CA LYS A 208 -20.98 10.20 -14.14
C LYS A 208 -21.97 11.37 -14.09
N ALA A 209 -22.46 11.69 -12.90
CA ALA A 209 -23.40 12.78 -12.66
C ALA A 209 -22.71 14.15 -12.51
N LYS A 210 -21.37 14.18 -12.47
CA LYS A 210 -20.52 15.36 -12.30
C LYS A 210 -20.92 16.23 -11.12
N LYS A 211 -21.25 15.60 -9.99
CA LYS A 211 -21.72 16.29 -8.79
C LYS A 211 -21.23 15.65 -7.52
N TYR A 212 -21.10 16.44 -6.47
CA TYR A 212 -20.75 15.97 -5.13
C TYR A 212 -21.95 15.34 -4.44
N LYS A 213 -21.75 14.15 -3.86
CA LYS A 213 -22.71 13.44 -3.01
C LYS A 213 -22.22 13.42 -1.57
N LYS A 214 -23.12 13.69 -0.63
CA LYS A 214 -22.81 13.65 0.80
C LYS A 214 -22.46 12.23 1.21
N VAL A 215 -21.41 12.08 2.00
CA VAL A 215 -20.92 10.78 2.48
C VAL A 215 -21.58 10.45 3.82
N THR A 216 -22.30 9.35 3.87
CA THR A 216 -22.98 8.85 5.07
C THR A 216 -22.71 7.37 5.27
N GLY A 217 -22.71 6.92 6.53
CA GLY A 217 -22.51 5.51 6.89
C GLY A 217 -21.21 4.90 6.36
N LYS A 218 -21.13 3.57 6.46
CA LYS A 218 -20.03 2.75 5.92
C LYS A 218 -20.55 1.98 4.71
N GLU A 219 -19.86 2.08 3.58
CA GLU A 219 -20.20 1.34 2.35
C GLU A 219 -18.95 0.62 1.85
N ILE A 220 -19.12 -0.65 1.47
CA ILE A 220 -18.10 -1.51 0.90
C ILE A 220 -18.56 -1.90 -0.50
N TYR A 221 -17.69 -1.70 -1.48
CA TYR A 221 -17.87 -2.06 -2.88
C TYR A 221 -16.78 -3.06 -3.24
N SER A 222 -17.14 -4.32 -3.42
CA SER A 222 -16.24 -5.40 -3.83
C SER A 222 -16.57 -5.96 -5.21
N ASP A 223 -17.85 -5.94 -5.58
CA ASP A 223 -18.33 -6.46 -6.86
C ASP A 223 -18.42 -5.36 -7.92
N THR A 224 -17.77 -5.60 -9.07
CA THR A 224 -17.82 -4.78 -10.30
C THR A 224 -17.64 -3.28 -10.04
N LEU A 225 -16.44 -2.87 -9.62
CA LEU A 225 -16.08 -1.46 -9.44
C LEU A 225 -16.31 -0.61 -10.69
N GLU A 226 -16.35 -1.22 -11.88
CA GLU A 226 -16.67 -0.56 -13.15
C GLU A 226 -18.09 0.03 -13.18
N SER A 227 -18.99 -0.47 -12.35
CA SER A 227 -20.39 -0.02 -12.29
C SER A 227 -20.60 1.21 -11.39
N THR A 228 -19.70 1.45 -10.44
CA THR A 228 -19.87 2.55 -9.48
C THR A 228 -19.40 3.87 -10.08
N PRO A 229 -20.23 4.92 -10.08
CA PRO A 229 -19.83 6.21 -10.63
C PRO A 229 -18.98 7.04 -9.65
N MET A 230 -18.67 6.50 -8.46
CA MET A 230 -17.98 7.20 -7.37
C MET A 230 -16.45 7.18 -7.50
N LEU A 231 -15.93 6.49 -8.51
CA LEU A 231 -14.50 6.39 -8.81
C LEU A 231 -14.28 6.28 -10.33
N GLU A 232 -13.07 6.55 -10.77
CA GLU A 232 -12.56 6.10 -12.07
C GLU A 232 -11.54 4.98 -11.81
N LYS A 233 -11.68 3.84 -12.48
CA LYS A 233 -10.74 2.72 -12.41
C LYS A 233 -10.35 2.33 -13.82
N GLU A 234 -9.06 2.19 -14.07
CA GLU A 234 -8.56 1.66 -15.33
C GLU A 234 -7.36 0.74 -15.11
N LYS A 235 -7.37 -0.37 -15.83
CA LYS A 235 -6.19 -1.21 -16.04
C LYS A 235 -5.34 -0.59 -17.15
N PHE A 236 -4.01 -0.66 -17.03
CA PHE A 236 -3.14 -0.16 -18.10
C PHE A 236 -3.28 -0.99 -19.39
N PRO A 237 -3.21 -0.34 -20.56
CA PRO A 237 -3.28 -1.02 -21.85
C PRO A 237 -2.23 -2.13 -22.00
N GLN A 238 -2.63 -3.23 -22.65
CA GLN A 238 -1.79 -4.41 -22.82
C GLN A 238 -0.52 -4.15 -23.67
N ASP A 239 -0.58 -3.20 -24.60
CA ASP A 239 0.55 -2.79 -25.45
C ASP A 239 1.66 -2.05 -24.67
N TYR A 240 1.39 -1.61 -23.44
CA TYR A 240 2.43 -1.02 -22.58
C TYR A 240 3.37 -2.11 -22.05
N PHE A 241 2.91 -3.37 -22.04
CA PHE A 241 3.71 -4.49 -21.58
C PHE A 241 3.42 -5.78 -22.38
N PRO A 242 3.83 -5.82 -23.67
CA PRO A 242 3.44 -6.89 -24.59
C PRO A 242 3.97 -8.27 -24.19
N GLU A 243 5.09 -8.34 -23.46
CA GLU A 243 5.70 -9.59 -23.01
C GLU A 243 4.86 -10.33 -21.95
N CYS A 244 3.96 -9.63 -21.26
CA CYS A 244 3.17 -10.22 -20.19
C CYS A 244 1.71 -10.30 -20.58
N LYS A 245 1.28 -11.50 -20.96
CA LYS A 245 -0.09 -11.80 -21.38
C LYS A 245 -1.17 -11.33 -20.39
N TRP A 246 -0.84 -11.18 -19.10
CA TRP A 246 -1.78 -10.81 -18.05
C TRP A 246 -1.11 -9.94 -16.99
N SER A 247 -1.41 -8.65 -16.99
CA SER A 247 -1.05 -7.75 -15.89
C SER A 247 -2.24 -7.47 -14.98
N ARG A 248 -1.99 -6.89 -13.82
CA ARG A 248 -3.01 -6.31 -12.91
C ARG A 248 -2.66 -4.87 -12.56
N LYS A 249 -1.88 -4.22 -13.42
CA LYS A 249 -1.35 -2.88 -13.18
C LYS A 249 -2.38 -1.86 -13.65
N GLY A 250 -2.60 -0.80 -12.87
CA GLY A 250 -3.66 0.16 -13.14
C GLY A 250 -3.73 1.23 -12.07
N PHE A 251 -4.85 1.95 -12.04
CA PHE A 251 -5.14 2.94 -11.02
C PHE A 251 -6.62 2.99 -10.63
N ILE A 252 -6.89 3.50 -9.42
CA ILE A 252 -8.21 3.95 -8.96
C ILE A 252 -8.10 5.41 -8.55
N ARG A 253 -8.93 6.27 -9.11
CA ARG A 253 -9.09 7.67 -8.71
C ARG A 253 -10.40 7.87 -7.99
N THR A 254 -10.36 8.57 -6.87
CA THR A 254 -11.54 9.12 -6.20
C THR A 254 -11.37 10.61 -6.02
N ARG A 255 -12.48 11.36 -5.99
CA ARG A 255 -12.48 12.79 -5.73
C ARG A 255 -13.30 13.11 -4.51
N TRP A 256 -12.72 13.89 -3.61
CA TRP A 256 -13.30 14.26 -2.33
C TRP A 256 -13.42 15.76 -2.22
N CYS A 257 -14.45 16.22 -1.53
CA CYS A 257 -14.56 17.58 -1.03
C CYS A 257 -14.75 17.51 0.49
N ILE A 258 -13.73 17.97 1.21
CA ILE A 258 -13.71 17.97 2.67
C ILE A 258 -13.51 19.41 3.13
N THR A 259 -14.44 19.94 3.92
CA THR A 259 -14.36 21.32 4.44
C THR A 259 -14.09 22.36 3.33
N ASP A 260 -14.83 22.25 2.23
CA ASP A 260 -14.71 23.08 1.02
C ASP A 260 -13.34 23.00 0.31
N CYS A 261 -12.56 21.95 0.56
CA CYS A 261 -11.34 21.65 -0.17
C CYS A 261 -11.56 20.42 -1.05
N ALA A 262 -11.56 20.62 -2.37
CA ALA A 262 -11.67 19.55 -3.35
C ALA A 262 -10.28 19.02 -3.72
N PHE A 263 -10.13 17.69 -3.74
CA PHE A 263 -8.91 17.04 -4.17
C PHE A 263 -9.14 15.60 -4.65
N ASP A 264 -8.25 15.12 -5.50
CA ASP A 264 -8.21 13.74 -5.97
C ASP A 264 -7.22 12.91 -5.15
N LEU A 265 -7.59 11.65 -4.92
CA LEU A 265 -6.73 10.61 -4.36
C LEU A 265 -6.64 9.48 -5.37
N VAL A 266 -5.43 9.14 -5.78
CA VAL A 266 -5.17 8.18 -6.86
C VAL A 266 -4.30 7.05 -6.34
N ASN A 267 -4.90 5.86 -6.21
CA ASN A 267 -4.22 4.61 -5.94
C ASN A 267 -3.60 4.12 -7.25
N ILE A 268 -2.28 3.96 -7.32
CA ILE A 268 -1.61 3.46 -8.52
C ILE A 268 -0.79 2.20 -8.22
N HIS A 269 -0.67 1.35 -9.24
CA HIS A 269 0.22 0.21 -9.21
C HIS A 269 0.88 0.02 -10.56
N LEU A 270 2.16 0.39 -10.63
CA LEU A 270 2.93 0.40 -11.86
C LEU A 270 3.70 -0.92 -12.10
N PHE A 271 4.32 -1.02 -13.27
CA PHE A 271 5.03 -2.22 -13.72
C PHE A 271 6.36 -2.43 -12.97
N HIS A 272 6.68 -3.70 -12.73
CA HIS A 272 7.83 -4.14 -11.93
C HIS A 272 8.82 -4.90 -12.81
N ASP A 273 10.12 -4.73 -12.57
CA ASP A 273 11.16 -5.37 -13.35
C ASP A 273 11.14 -6.90 -13.22
N ALA A 274 11.04 -7.59 -14.36
CA ALA A 274 11.04 -9.05 -14.41
C ALA A 274 12.42 -9.68 -14.18
N SER A 275 13.52 -8.96 -14.48
CA SER A 275 14.89 -9.47 -14.41
C SER A 275 15.87 -8.41 -13.88
N ASN A 276 16.61 -8.73 -12.82
CA ASN A 276 17.69 -7.84 -12.35
C ASN A 276 18.82 -7.72 -13.39
N LEU A 277 19.09 -8.78 -14.15
CA LEU A 277 20.13 -8.79 -15.19
C LEU A 277 19.78 -7.81 -16.32
N ILE A 278 18.54 -7.85 -16.80
CA ILE A 278 18.09 -6.94 -17.87
C ILE A 278 18.07 -5.50 -17.34
N ALA A 279 17.58 -5.27 -16.11
CA ALA A 279 17.57 -3.95 -15.50
C ALA A 279 18.98 -3.34 -15.36
N TRP A 280 19.99 -4.18 -15.05
CA TRP A 280 21.38 -3.77 -15.00
C TRP A 280 21.98 -3.54 -16.40
N GLU A 281 21.77 -4.47 -17.33
CA GLU A 281 22.32 -4.40 -18.69
C GLU A 281 21.76 -3.22 -19.49
N THR A 282 20.46 -2.93 -19.33
CA THR A 282 19.73 -1.89 -20.06
C THR A 282 19.45 -0.67 -19.21
N SER A 283 20.27 -0.36 -18.19
CA SER A 283 20.02 0.79 -17.30
C SER A 283 20.02 2.15 -18.01
N PRO A 284 19.02 3.03 -17.74
CA PRO A 284 17.84 2.80 -16.90
C PRO A 284 16.91 1.74 -17.50
N SER A 285 16.47 0.78 -16.67
CA SER A 285 15.70 -0.39 -17.10
C SER A 285 14.60 -0.06 -18.11
N VAL A 286 14.36 -0.97 -19.07
CA VAL A 286 13.20 -0.90 -19.99
C VAL A 286 11.89 -0.64 -19.24
N TYR A 287 11.73 -1.19 -18.03
CA TYR A 287 10.55 -0.98 -17.19
C TYR A 287 10.42 0.46 -16.69
N SER A 288 11.51 1.21 -16.55
CA SER A 288 11.45 2.64 -16.22
C SER A 288 10.74 3.41 -17.33
N GLY A 289 11.02 3.12 -18.60
CA GLY A 289 10.28 3.70 -19.73
C GLY A 289 8.79 3.32 -19.74
N ILE A 290 8.47 2.08 -19.38
CA ILE A 290 7.08 1.62 -19.25
C ILE A 290 6.36 2.34 -18.09
N ARG A 291 7.02 2.50 -16.94
CA ARG A 291 6.49 3.24 -15.78
C ARG A 291 6.29 4.71 -16.10
N HIS A 292 7.21 5.34 -16.84
CA HIS A 292 7.05 6.70 -17.36
C HIS A 292 5.80 6.82 -18.24
N LYS A 293 5.63 5.94 -19.23
CA LYS A 293 4.42 5.94 -20.09
C LYS A 293 3.13 5.75 -19.28
N ALA A 294 3.13 4.80 -18.33
CA ALA A 294 1.97 4.48 -17.50
C ALA A 294 1.61 5.62 -16.52
N LEU A 295 2.60 6.22 -15.85
CA LEU A 295 2.35 7.36 -14.97
C LEU A 295 1.88 8.59 -15.76
N GLY A 296 2.48 8.87 -16.92
CA GLY A 296 2.00 9.91 -17.84
C GLY A 296 0.53 9.72 -18.21
N TYR A 297 0.15 8.49 -18.57
CA TYR A 297 -1.24 8.12 -18.85
C TYR A 297 -2.19 8.45 -17.69
N VAL A 298 -1.83 8.10 -16.44
CA VAL A 298 -2.64 8.42 -15.26
C VAL A 298 -2.78 9.93 -15.09
N LEU A 299 -1.67 10.67 -15.20
CA LEU A 299 -1.67 12.12 -15.01
C LEU A 299 -2.54 12.84 -16.07
N ASP A 300 -2.60 12.32 -17.30
CA ASP A 300 -3.46 12.84 -18.36
C ASP A 300 -4.94 12.60 -18.06
N ARG A 301 -5.30 11.45 -17.48
CA ARG A 301 -6.67 11.15 -17.00
C ARG A 301 -7.09 12.05 -15.84
N ILE A 302 -6.15 12.40 -14.94
CA ILE A 302 -6.43 13.30 -13.83
C ILE A 302 -6.81 14.71 -14.32
N ILE A 303 -6.12 15.22 -15.35
CA ILE A 303 -6.33 16.57 -15.88
C ILE A 303 -7.34 16.63 -17.04
N ASP A 304 -8.10 15.55 -17.25
CA ASP A 304 -9.12 15.46 -18.29
C ASP A 304 -10.10 16.64 -18.19
N GLN A 305 -10.27 17.34 -19.33
CA GLN A 305 -11.06 18.56 -19.44
C GLN A 305 -12.57 18.35 -19.17
N ARG A 306 -13.04 17.10 -19.13
CA ARG A 306 -14.42 16.76 -18.75
C ARG A 306 -14.74 17.11 -17.30
N PHE A 307 -13.73 17.31 -16.46
CA PHE A 307 -13.85 17.59 -15.03
C PHE A 307 -13.09 18.86 -14.64
N GLU A 308 -13.56 19.53 -13.58
CA GLU A 308 -12.82 20.63 -12.97
C GLU A 308 -11.45 20.15 -12.48
N LYS A 309 -10.41 20.96 -12.69
CA LYS A 309 -9.07 20.67 -12.18
C LYS A 309 -9.02 20.95 -10.68
N VAL A 310 -8.63 19.94 -9.91
CA VAL A 310 -8.44 20.05 -8.45
C VAL A 310 -7.02 19.60 -8.08
N SER A 311 -6.60 19.89 -6.85
CA SER A 311 -5.36 19.34 -6.31
C SER A 311 -5.41 17.82 -6.23
N TYR A 312 -4.30 17.13 -6.42
CA TYR A 312 -4.31 15.67 -6.43
C TYR A 312 -3.08 15.07 -5.75
N PHE A 313 -3.30 13.91 -5.13
CA PHE A 313 -2.27 13.07 -4.53
C PHE A 313 -2.30 11.71 -5.24
N VAL A 314 -1.14 11.24 -5.69
CA VAL A 314 -0.95 9.95 -6.34
C VAL A 314 -0.06 9.10 -5.46
N PHE A 315 -0.55 7.95 -5.01
CA PHE A 315 0.16 7.10 -4.07
C PHE A 315 -0.10 5.62 -4.32
N GLY A 316 0.84 4.79 -3.87
CA GLY A 316 0.82 3.35 -4.07
C GLY A 316 2.19 2.82 -4.47
N ASP A 317 2.19 1.65 -5.11
CA ASP A 317 3.40 0.98 -5.58
C ASP A 317 3.75 1.48 -6.99
N PHE A 318 4.60 2.51 -7.03
CA PHE A 318 5.17 3.03 -8.27
C PHE A 318 6.19 2.07 -8.87
N ASN A 319 6.68 1.08 -8.11
CA ASN A 319 7.76 0.19 -8.54
C ASN A 319 9.00 0.93 -9.07
N PHE A 320 9.20 2.21 -8.71
CA PHE A 320 10.40 2.94 -9.05
C PHE A 320 11.62 2.23 -8.48
N ARG A 321 12.65 2.09 -9.31
CA ARG A 321 13.89 1.41 -9.00
C ARG A 321 15.03 2.39 -9.08
N LEU A 322 16.08 2.09 -8.34
CA LEU A 322 17.35 2.76 -8.51
C LEU A 322 17.93 2.42 -9.88
N ASP A 323 18.76 3.33 -10.42
CA ASP A 323 19.64 3.07 -11.56
C ASP A 323 20.55 1.87 -11.23
N ALA A 324 20.13 0.68 -11.69
CA ALA A 324 20.69 -0.59 -11.24
C ALA A 324 22.18 -0.70 -11.59
N LYS A 325 22.57 -0.17 -12.75
CA LYS A 325 23.98 -0.18 -13.17
C LYS A 325 24.81 0.74 -12.29
N ALA A 326 24.38 1.99 -12.09
CA ALA A 326 25.11 2.95 -11.27
C ALA A 326 25.25 2.48 -9.81
N VAL A 327 24.19 1.89 -9.24
CA VAL A 327 24.23 1.29 -7.89
C VAL A 327 25.24 0.15 -7.83
N VAL A 328 25.20 -0.79 -8.77
CA VAL A 328 26.12 -1.94 -8.78
C VAL A 328 27.56 -1.48 -8.96
N GLU A 329 27.83 -0.55 -9.87
CA GLU A 329 29.17 0.02 -10.08
C GLU A 329 29.69 0.73 -8.83
N THR A 330 28.83 1.43 -8.10
CA THR A 330 29.18 2.10 -6.84
C THR A 330 29.45 1.08 -5.73
N LEU A 331 28.55 0.12 -5.50
CA LEU A 331 28.67 -0.90 -4.45
C LEU A 331 29.82 -1.89 -4.69
N CYS A 332 30.20 -2.07 -5.95
CA CYS A 332 31.22 -3.03 -6.40
C CYS A 332 32.44 -2.34 -7.05
N ALA A 333 32.72 -1.07 -6.72
CA ALA A 333 33.78 -0.29 -7.34
C ALA A 333 35.19 -0.93 -7.27
N LYS A 334 35.44 -1.74 -6.23
CA LYS A 334 36.70 -2.49 -6.03
C LYS A 334 36.56 -3.99 -6.37
N ALA A 335 35.66 -4.33 -7.29
CA ALA A 335 35.38 -5.71 -7.65
C ALA A 335 35.68 -5.99 -9.12
N THR A 336 36.15 -7.21 -9.40
CA THR A 336 36.16 -7.78 -10.75
C THR A 336 34.84 -8.50 -11.04
N MET A 337 34.25 -8.24 -12.21
CA MET A 337 33.03 -8.90 -12.67
C MET A 337 33.35 -10.17 -13.46
N GLN A 338 32.64 -11.25 -13.16
CA GLN A 338 32.60 -12.48 -13.93
C GLN A 338 31.20 -12.71 -14.48
N THR A 339 31.11 -12.97 -15.79
CA THR A 339 29.86 -13.31 -16.47
C THR A 339 29.75 -14.82 -16.63
N VAL A 340 28.60 -15.38 -16.23
CA VAL A 340 28.25 -16.79 -16.45
C VAL A 340 27.14 -16.85 -17.50
N ARG A 341 27.36 -17.66 -18.52
CA ARG A 341 26.44 -17.85 -19.65
C ARG A 341 25.86 -19.26 -19.66
N ALA A 342 24.62 -19.39 -20.12
CA ALA A 342 24.01 -20.69 -20.38
C ALA A 342 24.77 -21.42 -21.50
N ALA A 343 24.99 -22.72 -21.34
CA ALA A 343 25.80 -23.51 -22.27
C ALA A 343 25.14 -23.71 -23.65
N ASP A 344 23.81 -23.68 -23.68
CA ASP A 344 22.97 -23.94 -24.84
C ASP A 344 22.56 -22.66 -25.60
N THR A 345 22.22 -21.59 -24.88
CA THR A 345 21.74 -20.33 -25.49
C THR A 345 22.79 -19.21 -25.52
N ASN A 346 23.92 -19.39 -24.81
CA ASN A 346 24.93 -18.34 -24.59
C ASN A 346 24.38 -17.06 -23.91
N GLU A 347 23.16 -17.10 -23.39
CA GLU A 347 22.54 -16.00 -22.65
C GLU A 347 23.21 -15.79 -21.31
N VAL A 348 23.32 -14.53 -20.88
CA VAL A 348 23.83 -14.21 -19.54
C VAL A 348 22.81 -14.64 -18.49
N VAL A 349 23.18 -15.60 -17.65
CA VAL A 349 22.30 -16.12 -16.58
C VAL A 349 22.69 -15.62 -15.19
N LYS A 350 23.93 -15.16 -15.03
CA LYS A 350 24.47 -14.74 -13.75
C LYS A 350 25.69 -13.82 -13.92
N LEU A 351 25.75 -12.79 -13.08
CA LEU A 351 26.94 -11.96 -12.88
C LEU A 351 27.46 -12.14 -11.46
N ILE A 352 28.77 -12.23 -11.30
CA ILE A 352 29.42 -12.37 -9.99
C ILE A 352 30.48 -11.28 -9.87
N PHE A 353 30.37 -10.44 -8.85
CA PHE A 353 31.36 -9.43 -8.52
C PHE A 353 32.20 -9.92 -7.34
N ARG A 354 33.52 -9.93 -7.49
CA ARG A 354 34.48 -10.40 -6.48
C ARG A 354 35.46 -9.32 -6.12
N GLU A 355 35.78 -9.17 -4.84
CA GLU A 355 36.82 -8.24 -4.38
C GLU A 355 38.13 -8.44 -5.17
N SER A 356 38.70 -7.34 -5.64
CA SER A 356 39.96 -7.34 -6.38
C SER A 356 41.17 -7.63 -5.48
N ASP A 357 41.14 -7.15 -4.23
CA ASP A 357 42.29 -7.08 -3.32
C ASP A 357 42.01 -7.81 -1.98
N ASN A 358 41.70 -9.11 -2.02
CA ASN A 358 41.51 -10.00 -0.84
C ASN A 358 41.36 -11.48 -1.29
N ASP A 359 40.80 -12.36 -0.45
CA ASP A 359 40.35 -13.75 -0.70
C ASP A 359 39.36 -13.94 -1.89
N ARG A 360 39.18 -12.94 -2.77
CA ARG A 360 38.23 -12.93 -3.91
C ARG A 360 36.79 -13.26 -3.49
N LYS A 361 36.42 -12.79 -2.30
CA LYS A 361 35.08 -12.97 -1.73
C LYS A 361 34.02 -12.43 -2.69
N VAL A 362 32.90 -13.16 -2.81
CA VAL A 362 31.72 -12.69 -3.57
C VAL A 362 31.16 -11.46 -2.86
N MET A 363 31.13 -10.31 -3.54
CA MET A 363 30.47 -9.10 -3.06
C MET A 363 29.01 -9.09 -3.49
N LEU A 364 28.76 -9.31 -4.78
CA LEU A 364 27.43 -9.31 -5.36
C LEU A 364 27.25 -10.52 -6.29
N GLN A 365 26.13 -11.21 -6.13
CA GLN A 365 25.61 -12.14 -7.12
C GLN A 365 24.31 -11.59 -7.70
N LEU A 366 24.29 -11.41 -9.02
CA LEU A 366 23.13 -10.93 -9.77
C LEU A 366 22.61 -12.03 -10.69
N GLU A 367 21.33 -12.35 -10.58
CA GLU A 367 20.60 -13.25 -11.49
C GLU A 367 19.22 -12.68 -11.78
N LYS A 368 18.47 -13.30 -12.69
CA LYS A 368 17.11 -12.85 -13.06
C LYS A 368 16.23 -12.50 -11.86
N LYS A 369 16.26 -13.30 -10.78
CA LYS A 369 15.49 -13.04 -9.56
C LYS A 369 16.32 -13.00 -8.27
N LEU A 370 17.63 -12.79 -8.40
CA LEU A 370 18.56 -12.72 -7.28
C LEU A 370 19.35 -11.41 -7.36
N PHE A 371 19.40 -10.69 -6.26
CA PHE A 371 20.28 -9.58 -5.97
C PHE A 371 20.84 -9.87 -4.57
N ASP A 372 21.97 -10.55 -4.52
CA ASP A 372 22.57 -11.00 -3.25
C ASP A 372 23.85 -10.21 -3.02
N TYR A 373 23.70 -9.07 -2.34
CA TYR A 373 24.80 -8.20 -1.92
C TYR A 373 25.16 -8.48 -0.48
N PHE A 374 26.44 -8.72 -0.21
CA PHE A 374 26.91 -9.20 1.10
C PHE A 374 26.63 -8.23 2.26
N ASN A 375 26.64 -6.92 2.01
CA ASN A 375 26.43 -5.88 3.02
C ASN A 375 25.09 -5.17 2.79
N GLN A 376 24.00 -5.75 3.29
CA GLN A 376 22.69 -5.12 3.17
C GLN A 376 22.50 -3.85 4.01
N ASP A 377 23.37 -3.58 4.99
CA ASP A 377 23.21 -2.45 5.91
C ASP A 377 23.34 -1.11 5.17
N VAL A 378 24.12 -1.07 4.08
CA VAL A 378 24.30 0.10 3.21
C VAL A 378 22.97 0.69 2.71
N PHE A 379 21.94 -0.14 2.53
CA PHE A 379 20.63 0.32 2.06
C PHE A 379 19.82 0.99 3.17
N ARG A 380 20.15 0.77 4.44
CA ARG A 380 19.48 1.36 5.60
C ARG A 380 20.31 2.44 6.30
N ASP A 381 21.62 2.43 6.09
CA ASP A 381 22.54 3.43 6.64
C ASP A 381 22.08 4.84 6.24
N ASN A 382 21.86 5.68 7.25
CA ASN A 382 21.26 7.00 7.09
C ASN A 382 20.02 6.99 6.17
N ASN A 383 19.12 6.03 6.38
CA ASN A 383 17.90 5.83 5.57
C ASN A 383 18.18 5.68 4.06
N GLY A 384 19.37 5.23 3.67
CA GLY A 384 19.74 5.08 2.28
C GLY A 384 19.97 6.40 1.54
N THR A 385 20.12 7.55 2.23
CA THR A 385 20.25 8.87 1.57
C THR A 385 21.32 8.91 0.48
N ALA A 386 22.45 8.21 0.65
CA ALA A 386 23.51 8.13 -0.36
C ALA A 386 23.06 7.46 -1.68
N LEU A 387 21.96 6.70 -1.67
CA LEU A 387 21.41 6.02 -2.83
C LEU A 387 20.32 6.82 -3.55
N LEU A 388 19.82 7.90 -2.96
CA LEU A 388 18.77 8.73 -3.57
C LEU A 388 19.22 9.38 -4.89
N GLU A 389 20.52 9.59 -5.10
CA GLU A 389 21.04 10.09 -6.38
C GLU A 389 20.80 9.12 -7.57
N PHE A 390 20.56 7.84 -7.27
CA PHE A 390 20.23 6.80 -8.24
C PHE A 390 18.70 6.63 -8.42
N ASP A 391 17.88 7.25 -7.56
CA ASP A 391 16.43 7.30 -7.71
C ASP A 391 16.03 8.44 -8.66
N ARG A 392 16.03 8.13 -9.95
CA ARG A 392 15.92 9.14 -11.03
C ARG A 392 14.57 9.16 -11.72
N GLU A 393 13.69 8.18 -11.48
CA GLU A 393 12.48 7.99 -12.29
C GLU A 393 11.46 9.14 -12.14
N LEU A 394 11.38 9.75 -10.94
CA LEU A 394 10.52 10.91 -10.72
C LEU A 394 10.97 12.16 -11.48
N SER A 395 12.25 12.25 -11.87
CA SER A 395 12.85 13.48 -12.38
C SER A 395 12.18 14.03 -13.65
N VAL A 396 11.63 13.14 -14.49
CA VAL A 396 10.95 13.50 -15.74
C VAL A 396 9.56 14.11 -15.52
N PHE A 397 9.04 14.06 -14.28
CA PHE A 397 7.71 14.58 -13.92
C PHE A 397 7.77 15.79 -13.00
N LYS A 398 8.94 16.40 -12.76
CA LYS A 398 9.12 17.51 -11.81
C LYS A 398 8.29 18.77 -12.12
N ASP A 399 7.82 18.90 -13.35
CA ASP A 399 6.91 19.98 -13.78
C ASP A 399 5.45 19.72 -13.37
N ARG A 400 5.06 18.44 -13.22
CA ARG A 400 3.68 18.02 -12.91
C ARG A 400 3.51 17.60 -11.45
N LEU A 401 4.51 16.91 -10.91
CA LEU A 401 4.50 16.24 -9.63
C LEU A 401 5.60 16.76 -8.70
N TYR A 402 5.30 16.71 -7.41
CA TYR A 402 6.19 17.01 -6.32
C TYR A 402 6.17 15.87 -5.30
N GLU A 403 7.31 15.64 -4.65
CA GLU A 403 7.44 14.72 -3.54
C GLU A 403 8.16 15.42 -2.39
N LEU A 404 7.80 15.09 -1.16
CA LEU A 404 8.55 15.54 0.01
C LEU A 404 9.84 14.74 0.13
N ASP A 405 10.84 15.32 0.80
CA ASP A 405 12.11 14.64 1.01
C ASP A 405 11.89 13.30 1.73
N ILE A 406 12.46 12.25 1.16
CA ILE A 406 12.38 10.90 1.74
C ILE A 406 13.34 10.82 2.91
N SER A 407 12.78 10.51 4.07
CA SER A 407 13.51 10.39 5.34
C SER A 407 13.43 8.99 5.96
N PHE A 408 13.08 7.99 5.15
CA PHE A 408 12.93 6.58 5.55
C PHE A 408 13.68 5.68 4.57
N PRO A 409 14.18 4.50 4.97
CA PRO A 409 14.93 3.61 4.09
C PRO A 409 14.03 2.98 3.02
N PRO A 410 14.63 2.38 1.97
CA PRO A 410 13.90 1.70 0.90
C PRO A 410 12.77 0.81 1.43
N SER A 411 11.59 0.92 0.83
CA SER A 411 10.35 0.28 1.30
C SER A 411 10.23 -1.19 0.89
N TYR A 412 11.08 -1.66 -0.02
CA TYR A 412 11.04 -2.99 -0.63
C TYR A 412 12.48 -3.46 -0.99
N PRO A 413 12.81 -4.78 -0.98
CA PRO A 413 11.99 -5.94 -0.60
C PRO A 413 12.31 -6.48 0.80
N TYR A 414 11.50 -6.24 1.83
CA TYR A 414 11.75 -6.76 3.18
C TYR A 414 11.51 -8.27 3.31
N SER A 415 12.15 -8.89 4.29
CA SER A 415 11.88 -10.28 4.67
C SER A 415 10.45 -10.45 5.19
N GLU A 416 9.77 -11.50 4.73
CA GLU A 416 8.48 -11.95 5.25
C GLU A 416 8.62 -12.86 6.49
N ASP A 417 9.85 -13.12 6.96
CA ASP A 417 10.09 -13.79 8.24
C ASP A 417 9.80 -12.82 9.38
N SER A 418 8.83 -13.20 10.23
CA SER A 418 8.41 -12.41 11.40
C SER A 418 9.53 -12.05 12.37
N SER A 419 10.64 -12.82 12.40
CA SER A 419 11.82 -12.56 13.22
C SER A 419 12.81 -11.56 12.59
N GLN A 420 12.66 -11.26 11.30
CA GLN A 420 13.62 -10.50 10.49
C GLN A 420 13.03 -9.18 9.98
N GLY A 421 12.33 -8.43 10.84
CA GLY A 421 11.58 -7.23 10.46
C GLY A 421 12.39 -6.07 9.85
N LYS A 422 13.73 -6.11 9.88
CA LYS A 422 14.63 -5.10 9.29
C LYS A 422 15.42 -5.59 8.08
N GLN A 423 15.40 -6.89 7.79
CA GLN A 423 16.24 -7.47 6.73
C GLN A 423 15.56 -7.35 5.37
N TYR A 424 16.36 -7.17 4.32
CA TYR A 424 15.88 -7.28 2.95
C TYR A 424 16.02 -8.72 2.44
N MET A 425 15.12 -9.13 1.57
CA MET A 425 15.27 -10.33 0.76
C MET A 425 16.26 -10.09 -0.37
N ASN A 426 17.00 -11.12 -0.75
CA ASN A 426 17.92 -11.07 -1.89
C ASN A 426 17.21 -11.14 -3.26
N THR A 427 15.93 -10.79 -3.36
CA THR A 427 15.17 -10.97 -4.60
C THR A 427 15.38 -9.83 -5.59
N ARG A 428 15.60 -8.61 -5.09
CA ARG A 428 15.75 -7.37 -5.85
C ARG A 428 16.69 -6.41 -5.09
N CYS A 429 17.30 -5.48 -5.82
CA CYS A 429 17.97 -4.34 -5.19
C CYS A 429 16.94 -3.54 -4.38
N PRO A 430 17.20 -3.20 -3.11
CA PRO A 430 16.32 -2.36 -2.33
C PRO A 430 16.04 -1.00 -3.01
N ALA A 431 14.79 -0.58 -3.02
CA ALA A 431 14.34 0.68 -3.61
C ALA A 431 13.10 1.26 -2.89
N TRP A 432 12.83 2.56 -3.09
CA TRP A 432 11.60 3.21 -2.66
C TRP A 432 10.50 3.01 -3.72
N CYS A 433 9.88 1.84 -3.70
CA CYS A 433 8.79 1.48 -4.60
C CYS A 433 7.48 2.18 -4.22
N ASP A 434 7.24 2.35 -2.92
CA ASP A 434 5.99 2.86 -2.35
C ASP A 434 6.13 4.37 -2.10
N ARG A 435 5.34 5.19 -2.80
CA ARG A 435 5.53 6.66 -2.85
C ARG A 435 4.23 7.43 -2.68
N ILE A 436 4.36 8.69 -2.28
CA ILE A 436 3.24 9.63 -2.20
C ILE A 436 3.65 10.92 -2.90
N LEU A 437 3.23 11.02 -4.16
CA LEU A 437 3.46 12.17 -5.02
C LEU A 437 2.24 13.08 -5.01
N MET A 438 2.42 14.35 -5.31
CA MET A 438 1.33 15.31 -5.29
C MET A 438 1.47 16.37 -6.37
N SER A 439 0.36 16.98 -6.80
CA SER A 439 0.41 18.15 -7.66
C SER A 439 1.05 19.33 -6.96
N HIS A 440 1.58 20.29 -7.72
CA HIS A 440 2.08 21.56 -7.15
C HIS A 440 1.00 22.30 -6.34
N SER A 441 -0.26 22.26 -6.79
CA SER A 441 -1.37 22.84 -6.02
C SER A 441 -1.67 22.07 -4.73
N ALA A 442 -1.45 20.75 -4.69
CA ALA A 442 -1.57 19.94 -3.48
C ALA A 442 -0.42 20.23 -2.50
N LYS A 443 0.81 20.43 -2.99
CA LYS A 443 1.94 20.90 -2.20
C LYS A 443 1.60 22.22 -1.49
N GLU A 444 0.98 23.16 -2.21
CA GLU A 444 0.53 24.41 -1.59
C GLU A 444 -0.52 24.20 -0.49
N LEU A 445 -1.45 23.25 -0.65
CA LEU A 445 -2.43 22.92 0.38
C LEU A 445 -1.79 22.44 1.68
N ILE A 446 -0.66 21.73 1.60
CA ILE A 446 0.02 21.16 2.78
C ILE A 446 1.05 22.12 3.40
N LEU A 447 1.62 23.06 2.62
CA LEU A 447 2.67 23.97 3.09
C LEU A 447 2.15 25.37 3.50
N LYS A 448 1.01 25.85 2.98
CA LYS A 448 0.48 27.21 3.24
C LYS A 448 -0.14 27.43 4.63
N SER A 449 0.05 26.52 5.58
CA SER A 449 -0.55 26.68 6.89
C SER A 449 0.33 27.53 7.82
N GLU A 450 0.00 28.82 7.96
CA GLU A 450 0.76 29.89 8.65
C GLU A 450 1.07 29.68 10.15
N ASN A 451 0.83 28.51 10.74
CA ASN A 451 1.22 28.23 12.13
C ASN A 451 2.42 27.27 12.15
N ASP A 452 3.51 27.72 12.76
CA ASP A 452 4.81 27.05 12.95
C ASP A 452 4.77 25.67 13.67
N GLU A 453 3.59 25.22 14.14
CA GLU A 453 3.42 23.94 14.85
C GLU A 453 2.88 22.79 13.96
N LYS A 454 2.66 23.01 12.66
CA LYS A 454 2.10 21.99 11.76
C LYS A 454 3.19 21.11 11.15
N ILE A 455 3.47 20.00 11.83
CA ILE A 455 4.40 18.98 11.34
C ILE A 455 3.74 18.21 10.19
N VAL A 456 4.29 18.35 8.99
CA VAL A 456 4.08 17.41 7.87
C VAL A 456 5.06 16.25 8.06
N ILE A 457 4.58 15.01 8.02
CA ILE A 457 5.38 13.81 8.27
C ILE A 457 5.29 12.92 7.04
N TYR A 458 6.43 12.58 6.45
CA TYR A 458 6.51 11.63 5.33
C TYR A 458 7.48 10.51 5.71
N ASP A 459 6.93 9.35 6.05
CA ASP A 459 7.65 8.25 6.69
C ASP A 459 7.03 6.89 6.30
N HIS A 460 7.55 5.79 6.82
CA HIS A 460 6.96 4.46 6.69
C HIS A 460 6.49 3.90 8.04
N ILE A 461 5.72 2.82 7.99
CA ILE A 461 5.13 2.17 9.17
C ILE A 461 5.95 0.93 9.52
N GLY A 462 6.13 0.69 10.81
CA GLY A 462 6.78 -0.50 11.35
C GLY A 462 8.24 -0.66 10.90
N PRO A 463 9.13 0.34 11.11
CA PRO A 463 10.54 0.25 10.71
C PRO A 463 11.23 -1.03 11.20
N ASN A 464 10.84 -1.51 12.38
CA ASN A 464 11.44 -2.67 13.04
C ASN A 464 10.56 -3.94 12.99
N VAL A 465 9.41 -3.91 12.30
CA VAL A 465 8.40 -4.96 12.36
C VAL A 465 8.18 -5.58 10.99
N CYS A 466 8.14 -6.91 10.89
CA CYS A 466 7.79 -7.56 9.63
C CYS A 466 6.32 -7.22 9.27
N MET A 467 6.14 -6.46 8.17
CA MET A 467 4.82 -6.01 7.68
C MET A 467 4.49 -6.57 6.29
N GLY A 468 5.40 -7.35 5.72
CA GLY A 468 5.36 -7.90 4.37
C GLY A 468 6.68 -7.65 3.68
N ASP A 469 6.74 -7.99 2.39
CA ASP A 469 7.86 -7.64 1.53
C ASP A 469 7.92 -6.14 1.22
N HIS A 470 6.85 -5.40 1.51
CA HIS A 470 6.79 -3.94 1.48
C HIS A 470 6.52 -3.37 2.88
N LYS A 471 7.08 -2.19 3.15
CA LYS A 471 6.70 -1.36 4.31
C LYS A 471 5.68 -0.33 3.88
N PRO A 472 4.60 -0.13 4.64
CA PRO A 472 3.63 0.90 4.30
C PRO A 472 4.23 2.28 4.41
N VAL A 473 4.17 3.08 3.34
CA VAL A 473 4.61 4.48 3.36
C VAL A 473 3.42 5.37 3.67
N PHE A 474 3.61 6.42 4.47
CA PHE A 474 2.58 7.38 4.83
C PHE A 474 2.99 8.85 4.83
N LEU A 475 2.01 9.68 4.46
CA LEU A 475 2.08 11.13 4.52
C LEU A 475 1.02 11.63 5.49
N SER A 476 1.45 12.30 6.56
CA SER A 476 0.61 12.97 7.55
C SER A 476 0.69 14.48 7.44
N PHE A 477 -0.44 15.17 7.33
CA PHE A 477 -0.47 16.62 7.19
C PHE A 477 -1.80 17.21 7.65
N ARG A 478 -1.81 18.54 7.79
CA ARG A 478 -3.03 19.32 8.06
C ARG A 478 -3.39 20.21 6.88
N ILE A 479 -4.65 20.16 6.46
CA ILE A 479 -5.21 21.13 5.51
C ILE A 479 -5.93 22.22 6.31
N ALA A 480 -5.97 23.46 5.83
CA ALA A 480 -6.83 24.49 6.41
C ALA A 480 -8.24 24.41 5.79
N ALA A 481 -9.28 24.65 6.58
CA ALA A 481 -10.65 24.72 6.04
C ALA A 481 -10.73 25.80 4.95
N GLY A 482 -11.31 25.48 3.79
CA GLY A 482 -11.38 26.41 2.66
C GLY A 482 -10.08 26.65 1.90
N ALA A 483 -8.99 25.92 2.20
CA ALA A 483 -7.70 26.07 1.50
C ALA A 483 -7.76 25.82 -0.02
N GLY A 484 -8.80 25.12 -0.49
CA GLY A 484 -9.05 24.89 -1.92
C GLY A 484 -9.75 26.04 -2.64
N LYS A 485 -10.16 27.13 -1.96
CA LYS A 485 -10.73 28.31 -2.62
C LYS A 485 -9.59 29.21 -3.10
N PRO A 486 -9.52 29.59 -4.40
CA PRO A 486 -8.66 30.68 -4.82
C PRO A 486 -9.03 31.90 -3.98
N ILE A 487 -8.03 32.57 -3.41
CA ILE A 487 -8.22 33.74 -2.55
C ILE A 487 -9.07 34.78 -3.29
N ALA A 488 -10.36 34.85 -2.96
CA ALA A 488 -11.21 35.98 -3.28
C ALA A 488 -10.93 37.13 -2.29
N ASN A 489 -9.66 37.50 -2.12
CA ASN A 489 -9.26 38.73 -1.43
C ASN A 489 -8.44 39.57 -2.40
N VAL A 490 -9.11 40.08 -3.42
CA VAL A 490 -8.81 41.42 -3.92
C VAL A 490 -9.98 42.30 -3.48
N HIS A 491 -10.08 42.55 -2.17
CA HIS A 491 -10.71 43.79 -1.74
C HIS A 491 -9.79 44.91 -2.21
N LYS A 492 -10.09 45.46 -3.39
CA LYS A 492 -9.65 46.80 -3.77
C LYS A 492 -10.10 47.72 -2.65
N CYS A 493 -9.17 48.06 -1.76
CA CYS A 493 -9.29 49.24 -0.94
C CYS A 493 -9.09 50.43 -1.88
N CYS A 494 -10.16 50.82 -2.59
CA CYS A 494 -10.22 52.14 -3.20
C CYS A 494 -10.41 53.11 -2.03
N VAL A 495 -9.31 53.72 -1.60
CA VAL A 495 -9.36 54.95 -0.82
C VAL A 495 -9.87 56.03 -1.76
N VAL A 496 -11.11 56.46 -1.54
CA VAL A 496 -11.60 57.73 -2.08
C VAL A 496 -10.99 58.81 -1.18
N GLN A 497 -10.10 59.61 -1.74
CA GLN A 497 -9.76 60.93 -1.23
C GLN A 497 -10.51 61.97 -2.07
#